data_AF-F0SCL9-F1
#
_entry.id   AF-F0SCL9-F1
#
_cell.length_a   1.000
_cell.length_b   1.000
_cell.length_c   1.000
_cell.angle_alpha   90.00
_cell.angle_beta   90.00
_cell.angle_gamma   90.00
#
_symmetry.space_group_name_H-M   'P 1'
#
loop_
_entity.id
_entity.type
_entity.pdbx_description
1 polymer ?
#
loop_
_entity_poly.entity_id
_entity_poly.type
_entity_poly.pdbx_seq_one_letter_code
_entity_poly.pdbx_strand_id
1 'polypeptide(L)'
;MKIHKYSKYKLFAFLAFLSSACQQETIEGPKATGNEPYKVYFLNADAPNGVINAVDKTAMEIDAEAKTANFPLQIFRGGQAGSEPFTVDVEIDNSTIPALIQSGALPANTIALDASTYTFDTKTALSVTNDMMKGSATPKVNIGKLGPYAGKNVALGFKLKSTSRYTINETKNKVVMYFEVNKIAGPIYFPVSQSSNPGKLDLMTTTYSVNNTANEVTFNIPVQRAGVANLGTFTVDVTVDNSIIAGASLPANTVALDPADYSLENKVNMNLTTGVVQGNIRPKIKISSLDKYSGKIVALGLKLANASQFTIDPSKDKAVVYFNADALLDDVVPPTNQIVNSAWQILKISNNDNVKFTVNGDGSVLATGGNSGHQGIYQAIQVKAGRKYKIDMRVKGSGTTDTWFEVYVGTPAPVQLSDYSSGGNLMGLNTWSGCGKSPFDGQLSAIACSGATPKGVFTASATGTMYVVIRSGGANLGADGITITNIDLRRIP
;
A
#
# COMPACT_ATOMS: atom_id res chain seq x y z
N MET A 1 -83.90 -5.03 -13.89
CA MET A 1 -83.82 -4.34 -15.21
C MET A 1 -83.35 -5.38 -16.24
N LYS A 2 -84.20 -6.29 -16.76
CA LYS A 2 -84.89 -6.24 -18.07
C LYS A 2 -84.17 -5.30 -19.06
N ILE A 3 -83.60 -5.76 -20.19
CA ILE A 3 -84.23 -6.17 -21.47
C ILE A 3 -83.11 -6.91 -22.30
N HIS A 4 -83.19 -8.20 -22.70
CA HIS A 4 -83.74 -8.76 -23.97
C HIS A 4 -83.20 -8.09 -25.27
N LYS A 5 -82.84 -8.72 -26.40
CA LYS A 5 -83.11 -10.04 -26.99
C LYS A 5 -82.29 -10.14 -28.32
N TYR A 6 -81.73 -11.32 -28.66
CA TYR A 6 -81.77 -12.06 -29.96
C TYR A 6 -81.29 -11.35 -31.26
N SER A 7 -80.90 -11.95 -32.40
CA SER A 7 -80.94 -13.30 -32.98
C SER A 7 -80.15 -13.30 -34.32
N LYS A 8 -79.47 -14.42 -34.61
CA LYS A 8 -79.26 -15.13 -35.90
C LYS A 8 -79.33 -14.36 -37.23
N TYR A 9 -78.34 -14.58 -38.11
CA TYR A 9 -78.58 -14.97 -39.51
C TYR A 9 -77.35 -15.69 -40.14
N LYS A 10 -77.61 -16.92 -40.64
CA LYS A 10 -77.07 -17.67 -41.82
C LYS A 10 -75.54 -17.94 -41.90
N LEU A 11 -75.03 -19.18 -41.88
CA LEU A 11 -75.27 -20.38 -42.72
C LEU A 11 -74.93 -20.15 -44.21
N PHE A 12 -73.74 -20.58 -44.67
CA PHE A 12 -73.53 -21.57 -45.76
C PHE A 12 -72.06 -21.65 -46.22
N ALA A 13 -71.58 -22.88 -46.48
CA ALA A 13 -70.51 -23.27 -47.43
C ALA A 13 -69.07 -22.82 -47.07
N PHE A 14 -67.98 -23.59 -47.21
CA PHE A 14 -67.64 -24.82 -47.92
C PHE A 14 -66.28 -25.26 -47.30
N LEU A 15 -66.18 -26.44 -46.68
CA LEU A 15 -65.39 -27.58 -47.15
C LEU A 15 -64.00 -27.28 -47.77
N ALA A 16 -62.98 -27.83 -47.09
CA ALA A 16 -61.67 -28.30 -47.59
C ALA A 16 -60.60 -27.25 -47.98
N PHE A 17 -59.59 -27.10 -47.12
CA PHE A 17 -58.16 -27.34 -47.40
C PHE A 17 -57.36 -27.15 -46.09
N LEU A 18 -57.25 -28.20 -45.27
CA LEU A 18 -56.24 -28.29 -44.22
C LEU A 18 -54.93 -28.77 -44.87
N SER A 19 -54.18 -27.84 -45.44
CA SER A 19 -52.77 -28.05 -45.79
C SER A 19 -51.92 -27.04 -45.02
N SER A 20 -51.13 -27.58 -44.10
CA SER A 20 -49.78 -27.12 -43.76
C SER A 20 -49.53 -25.61 -43.77
N ALA A 21 -49.54 -25.01 -42.58
CA ALA A 21 -48.63 -23.92 -42.28
C ALA A 21 -48.01 -24.20 -40.91
N CYS A 22 -46.85 -24.86 -40.88
CA CYS A 22 -45.87 -24.55 -39.85
C CYS A 22 -45.60 -23.05 -39.98
N GLN A 23 -46.17 -22.23 -39.10
CA GLN A 23 -45.62 -20.90 -38.89
C GLN A 23 -44.26 -21.12 -38.27
N GLN A 24 -43.23 -20.99 -39.10
CA GLN A 24 -41.86 -20.88 -38.66
C GLN A 24 -41.74 -19.52 -37.98
N GLU A 25 -41.89 -19.52 -36.65
CA GLU A 25 -41.61 -18.34 -35.85
C GLU A 25 -40.16 -17.91 -36.13
N THR A 26 -40.06 -16.74 -36.76
CA THR A 26 -38.79 -16.16 -37.20
C THR A 26 -38.17 -15.51 -35.97
N ILE A 27 -37.29 -16.24 -35.30
CA ILE A 27 -36.50 -15.66 -34.21
C ILE A 27 -35.36 -14.87 -34.85
N GLU A 28 -35.53 -13.56 -34.84
CA GLU A 28 -34.56 -12.59 -35.33
C GLU A 28 -33.30 -12.59 -34.44
N GLY A 29 -32.13 -12.89 -35.02
CA GLY A 29 -30.86 -12.51 -34.41
C GLY A 29 -30.84 -10.99 -34.13
N PRO A 30 -29.98 -10.49 -33.23
CA PRO A 30 -30.07 -9.14 -32.66
C PRO A 30 -30.05 -7.95 -33.65
N LYS A 31 -29.89 -8.19 -34.96
CA LYS A 31 -30.06 -7.22 -36.05
C LYS A 31 -30.63 -7.85 -37.34
N ALA A 32 -31.61 -8.75 -37.25
CA ALA A 32 -32.31 -9.26 -38.43
C ALA A 32 -33.38 -8.30 -38.98
N THR A 33 -33.39 -7.02 -38.56
CA THR A 33 -34.23 -5.99 -39.15
C THR A 33 -33.63 -5.55 -40.49
N GLY A 34 -33.94 -6.28 -41.57
CA GLY A 34 -33.76 -5.83 -42.95
C GLY A 34 -32.89 -6.72 -43.85
N ASN A 35 -33.54 -7.42 -44.78
CA ASN A 35 -33.16 -7.70 -46.17
C ASN A 35 -31.87 -8.45 -46.55
N GLU A 36 -31.10 -9.05 -45.64
CA GLU A 36 -30.02 -9.97 -46.06
C GLU A 36 -30.17 -11.39 -45.51
N PRO A 37 -31.25 -12.12 -45.89
CA PRO A 37 -31.36 -13.51 -45.53
C PRO A 37 -30.17 -14.25 -46.17
N TYR A 38 -29.38 -14.91 -45.34
CA TYR A 38 -28.32 -15.86 -45.72
C TYR A 38 -26.94 -15.31 -46.08
N LYS A 39 -26.60 -14.04 -45.79
CA LYS A 39 -25.20 -13.58 -45.95
C LYS A 39 -24.34 -13.79 -44.70
N VAL A 40 -23.06 -14.05 -44.91
CA VAL A 40 -22.04 -14.21 -43.86
C VAL A 40 -21.31 -12.89 -43.63
N TYR A 41 -21.13 -12.49 -42.38
CA TYR A 41 -20.50 -11.22 -42.00
C TYR A 41 -19.89 -11.26 -40.60
N PHE A 42 -19.01 -10.30 -40.28
CA PHE A 42 -18.55 -10.07 -38.91
C PHE A 42 -19.59 -9.28 -38.11
N LEU A 43 -19.97 -9.74 -36.92
CA LEU A 43 -20.96 -9.05 -36.07
C LEU A 43 -20.58 -7.59 -35.80
N ASN A 44 -19.29 -7.37 -35.57
CA ASN A 44 -18.74 -6.07 -35.19
C ASN A 44 -18.39 -5.17 -36.38
N ALA A 45 -18.68 -5.57 -37.63
CA ALA A 45 -18.45 -4.72 -38.80
C ALA A 45 -19.29 -3.42 -38.79
N ASP A 46 -20.38 -3.40 -38.03
CA ASP A 46 -21.19 -2.19 -37.80
C ASP A 46 -20.54 -1.19 -36.83
N ALA A 47 -19.43 -1.54 -36.19
CA ALA A 47 -18.66 -0.58 -35.43
C ALA A 47 -18.20 0.55 -36.36
N PRO A 48 -18.07 1.80 -35.87
CA PRO A 48 -17.56 2.90 -36.68
C PRO A 48 -16.26 2.50 -37.39
N ASN A 49 -16.26 2.55 -38.72
CA ASN A 49 -15.14 2.16 -39.59
C ASN A 49 -14.68 0.69 -39.47
N GLY A 50 -15.53 -0.20 -38.94
CA GLY A 50 -15.20 -1.62 -38.74
C GLY A 50 -14.12 -1.87 -37.67
N VAL A 51 -13.88 -0.92 -36.77
CA VAL A 51 -12.82 -0.98 -35.76
C VAL A 51 -13.34 -1.56 -34.44
N ILE A 52 -12.58 -2.49 -33.84
CA ILE A 52 -12.93 -3.21 -32.62
C ILE A 52 -11.83 -3.02 -31.59
N ASN A 53 -12.15 -2.38 -30.45
CA ASN A 53 -11.29 -2.43 -29.28
C ASN A 53 -11.40 -3.82 -28.65
N ALA A 54 -10.36 -4.62 -28.81
CA ALA A 54 -10.39 -6.04 -28.51
C ALA A 54 -10.55 -6.32 -27.01
N VAL A 55 -9.93 -5.51 -26.15
CA VAL A 55 -10.00 -5.70 -24.69
C VAL A 55 -11.41 -5.44 -24.17
N ASP A 56 -12.11 -4.44 -24.73
CA ASP A 56 -13.40 -3.99 -24.21
C ASP A 56 -14.60 -4.67 -24.90
N LYS A 57 -14.42 -5.14 -26.15
CA LYS A 57 -15.52 -5.57 -27.02
C LYS A 57 -15.44 -7.02 -27.47
N THR A 58 -14.36 -7.72 -27.15
CA THR A 58 -14.28 -9.17 -27.35
C THR A 58 -14.33 -9.87 -26.00
N ALA A 59 -14.83 -11.10 -25.96
CA ALA A 59 -14.67 -11.98 -24.82
C ALA A 59 -13.23 -12.52 -24.81
N MET A 60 -12.25 -11.62 -24.68
CA MET A 60 -10.84 -11.96 -24.67
C MET A 60 -10.55 -12.97 -23.56
N GLU A 61 -9.80 -14.01 -23.90
CA GLU A 61 -9.39 -15.06 -22.98
C GLU A 61 -7.88 -15.12 -22.89
N ILE A 62 -7.36 -15.27 -21.67
CA ILE A 62 -5.93 -15.50 -21.44
C ILE A 62 -5.72 -17.00 -21.26
N ASP A 63 -5.00 -17.62 -22.19
CA ASP A 63 -4.53 -18.99 -22.08
C ASP A 63 -3.14 -18.98 -21.42
N ALA A 64 -3.10 -19.32 -20.13
CA ALA A 64 -1.87 -19.30 -19.34
C ALA A 64 -0.89 -20.40 -19.76
N GLU A 65 -1.38 -21.54 -20.26
CA GLU A 65 -0.56 -22.67 -20.68
C GLU A 65 0.09 -22.39 -22.04
N ALA A 66 -0.70 -21.94 -23.02
CA ALA A 66 -0.20 -21.54 -24.33
C ALA A 66 0.50 -20.16 -24.32
N LYS A 67 0.33 -19.39 -23.23
CA LYS A 67 0.82 -18.00 -23.07
C LYS A 67 0.30 -17.08 -24.16
N THR A 68 -0.99 -17.20 -24.50
CA THR A 68 -1.65 -16.39 -25.52
C THR A 68 -2.81 -15.56 -24.97
N ALA A 69 -3.04 -14.40 -25.58
CA ALA A 69 -4.28 -13.68 -25.50
C ALA A 69 -5.12 -14.02 -26.74
N ASN A 70 -6.26 -14.66 -26.52
CA ASN A 70 -7.14 -15.16 -27.56
C ASN A 70 -8.31 -14.20 -27.71
N PHE A 71 -8.55 -13.71 -28.93
CA PHE A 71 -9.58 -12.70 -29.16
C PHE A 71 -10.63 -13.20 -30.14
N PRO A 72 -11.76 -13.74 -29.66
CA PRO A 72 -12.78 -14.30 -30.54
C PRO A 72 -13.51 -13.18 -31.31
N LEU A 73 -13.38 -13.20 -32.63
CA LEU A 73 -14.12 -12.34 -33.56
C LEU A 73 -15.35 -13.07 -34.07
N GLN A 74 -16.53 -12.62 -33.66
CA GLN A 74 -17.77 -13.32 -33.99
C GLN A 74 -18.15 -13.16 -35.47
N ILE A 75 -18.42 -14.28 -36.12
CA ILE A 75 -18.92 -14.36 -37.49
C ILE A 75 -20.34 -14.94 -37.45
N PHE A 76 -21.26 -14.29 -38.15
CA PHE A 76 -22.65 -14.69 -38.21
C PHE A 76 -23.08 -14.95 -39.65
N ARG A 77 -24.09 -15.81 -39.80
CA ARG A 77 -24.92 -15.85 -40.99
C ARG A 77 -26.30 -15.29 -40.66
N GLY A 78 -26.73 -14.30 -41.43
CA GLY A 78 -28.06 -13.67 -41.28
C GLY A 78 -29.21 -14.59 -41.71
N GLY A 79 -30.40 -14.40 -41.13
CA GLY A 79 -31.61 -15.16 -41.46
C GLY A 79 -31.61 -16.61 -40.94
N GLN A 80 -32.75 -17.30 -41.08
CA GLN A 80 -33.00 -18.65 -40.58
C GLN A 80 -33.12 -19.65 -41.75
N ALA A 81 -32.00 -20.08 -42.33
CA ALA A 81 -32.01 -21.23 -43.25
C ALA A 81 -30.86 -22.18 -42.97
N GLY A 82 -31.17 -23.48 -42.98
CA GLY A 82 -30.22 -24.57 -42.79
C GLY A 82 -29.62 -24.61 -41.38
N SER A 83 -29.67 -25.78 -40.74
CA SER A 83 -28.97 -26.06 -39.50
C SER A 83 -27.57 -26.65 -39.72
N GLU A 84 -27.29 -27.16 -40.93
CA GLU A 84 -26.03 -27.85 -41.16
C GLU A 84 -24.84 -26.91 -41.03
N PRO A 85 -23.81 -27.31 -40.25
CA PRO A 85 -22.57 -26.57 -40.14
C PRO A 85 -21.93 -26.31 -41.49
N PHE A 86 -21.19 -25.21 -41.58
CA PHE A 86 -20.39 -24.89 -42.77
C PHE A 86 -19.13 -24.13 -42.35
N THR A 87 -18.21 -23.95 -43.28
CA THR A 87 -16.93 -23.31 -43.00
C THR A 87 -16.82 -21.98 -43.71
N VAL A 88 -16.15 -21.04 -43.05
CA VAL A 88 -15.80 -19.72 -43.58
C VAL A 88 -14.29 -19.60 -43.55
N ASP A 89 -13.71 -19.19 -44.67
CA ASP A 89 -12.31 -18.85 -44.76
C ASP A 89 -12.13 -17.35 -44.43
N VAL A 90 -11.17 -17.06 -43.56
CA VAL A 90 -10.81 -15.72 -43.11
C VAL A 90 -9.32 -15.51 -43.37
N GLU A 91 -8.97 -14.34 -43.89
CA GLU A 91 -7.58 -13.95 -44.12
C GLU A 91 -7.21 -12.69 -43.35
N ILE A 92 -5.92 -12.53 -43.09
CA ILE A 92 -5.37 -11.30 -42.51
C ILE A 92 -5.30 -10.24 -43.60
N ASP A 93 -5.88 -9.06 -43.34
CA ASP A 93 -5.89 -7.91 -44.25
C ASP A 93 -5.59 -6.62 -43.47
N ASN A 94 -4.31 -6.27 -43.38
CA ASN A 94 -3.84 -5.07 -42.68
C ASN A 94 -3.89 -3.80 -43.55
N SER A 95 -4.41 -3.86 -44.79
CA SER A 95 -4.33 -2.77 -45.76
C SER A 95 -5.05 -1.48 -45.34
N THR A 96 -6.06 -1.60 -44.47
CA THR A 96 -6.87 -0.46 -44.01
C THR A 96 -6.29 0.25 -42.79
N ILE A 97 -5.34 -0.36 -42.07
CA ILE A 97 -4.79 0.17 -40.81
C ILE A 97 -4.18 1.58 -40.99
N PRO A 98 -3.35 1.86 -42.01
CA PRO A 98 -2.76 3.20 -42.18
C PRO A 98 -3.81 4.31 -42.37
N ALA A 99 -4.85 4.03 -43.17
CA ALA A 99 -5.94 4.98 -43.42
C ALA A 99 -6.77 5.24 -42.15
N LEU A 100 -6.99 4.21 -41.32
CA LEU A 100 -7.69 4.33 -40.05
C LEU A 100 -6.91 5.12 -39.00
N ILE A 101 -5.57 5.04 -39.02
CA ILE A 101 -4.71 5.89 -38.18
C ILE A 101 -4.81 7.35 -38.67
N GLN A 102 -4.72 7.58 -39.98
CA GLN A 102 -4.78 8.92 -40.57
C GLN A 102 -6.13 9.61 -40.31
N SER A 103 -7.23 8.86 -40.34
CA SER A 103 -8.57 9.39 -40.05
C SER A 103 -8.86 9.59 -38.56
N GLY A 104 -7.97 9.12 -37.68
CA GLY A 104 -8.17 9.14 -36.22
C GLY A 104 -9.10 8.05 -35.69
N ALA A 105 -9.55 7.12 -36.53
CA ALA A 105 -10.35 5.97 -36.10
C ALA A 105 -9.53 4.96 -35.26
N LEU A 106 -8.21 4.94 -35.45
CA LEU A 106 -7.25 4.25 -34.58
C LEU A 106 -6.35 5.27 -33.87
N PRO A 107 -5.86 4.97 -32.65
CA PRO A 107 -4.88 5.80 -31.97
C PRO A 107 -3.62 6.05 -32.82
N ALA A 108 -3.05 7.25 -32.73
CA ALA A 108 -1.90 7.66 -33.54
C ALA A 108 -0.65 6.78 -33.35
N ASN A 109 -0.48 6.16 -32.18
CA ASN A 109 0.62 5.25 -31.86
C ASN A 109 0.33 3.78 -32.21
N THR A 110 -0.70 3.50 -33.02
CA THR A 110 -1.05 2.14 -33.42
C THR A 110 -0.07 1.56 -34.42
N ILE A 111 0.32 0.30 -34.23
CA ILE A 111 1.20 -0.45 -35.14
C ILE A 111 0.51 -1.74 -35.57
N ALA A 112 0.63 -2.11 -36.84
CA ALA A 112 0.19 -3.43 -37.30
C ALA A 112 1.00 -4.54 -36.61
N LEU A 113 0.29 -5.52 -36.06
CA LEU A 113 0.91 -6.61 -35.33
C LEU A 113 1.68 -7.54 -36.28
N ASP A 114 2.93 -7.88 -35.94
CA ASP A 114 3.79 -8.72 -36.79
C ASP A 114 3.30 -10.18 -36.82
N ALA A 115 3.37 -10.83 -37.98
CA ALA A 115 2.86 -12.19 -38.17
C ALA A 115 3.53 -13.24 -37.26
N SER A 116 4.76 -12.99 -36.78
CA SER A 116 5.43 -13.89 -35.84
C SER A 116 4.84 -13.85 -34.42
N THR A 117 4.02 -12.84 -34.11
CA THR A 117 3.50 -12.60 -32.76
C THR A 117 2.14 -13.27 -32.51
N TYR A 118 1.51 -13.85 -33.53
CA TYR A 118 0.22 -14.51 -33.38
C TYR A 118 0.13 -15.79 -34.22
N THR A 119 -0.80 -16.67 -33.84
CA THR A 119 -1.28 -17.75 -34.70
C THR A 119 -2.75 -17.50 -35.03
N PHE A 120 -3.18 -17.96 -36.20
CA PHE A 120 -4.54 -17.73 -36.67
C PHE A 120 -4.98 -18.87 -37.60
N ASP A 121 -6.07 -19.53 -37.22
CA ASP A 121 -6.72 -20.52 -38.08
C ASP A 121 -7.55 -19.82 -39.14
N THR A 122 -7.12 -19.91 -40.39
CA THR A 122 -7.76 -19.25 -41.53
C THR A 122 -9.10 -19.85 -41.92
N LYS A 123 -9.54 -20.92 -41.26
CA LYS A 123 -10.82 -21.58 -41.50
C LYS A 123 -11.56 -21.76 -40.19
N THR A 124 -12.80 -21.31 -40.14
CA THR A 124 -13.69 -21.38 -38.97
C THR A 124 -14.98 -22.08 -39.33
N ALA A 125 -15.45 -22.96 -38.44
CA ALA A 125 -16.76 -23.59 -38.57
C ALA A 125 -17.84 -22.69 -37.96
N LEU A 126 -18.98 -22.59 -38.64
CA LEU A 126 -20.21 -21.98 -38.14
C LEU A 126 -21.22 -23.10 -37.88
N SER A 127 -21.85 -23.05 -36.71
CA SER A 127 -22.91 -23.97 -36.29
C SER A 127 -24.04 -23.22 -35.60
N VAL A 128 -25.19 -23.87 -35.45
CA VAL A 128 -26.32 -23.30 -34.69
C VAL A 128 -26.00 -23.37 -33.20
N THR A 129 -26.06 -22.23 -32.52
CA THR A 129 -25.92 -22.12 -31.06
C THR A 129 -26.83 -21.00 -30.57
N ASN A 130 -27.75 -21.32 -29.66
CA ASN A 130 -28.81 -20.42 -29.20
C ASN A 130 -29.58 -19.80 -30.38
N ASP A 131 -30.06 -20.67 -31.29
CA ASP A 131 -30.84 -20.34 -32.48
C ASP A 131 -30.16 -19.41 -33.51
N MET A 132 -28.87 -19.13 -33.32
CA MET A 132 -28.06 -18.33 -34.24
C MET A 132 -26.99 -19.18 -34.88
N MET A 133 -26.82 -19.05 -36.20
CA MET A 133 -25.71 -19.65 -36.92
C MET A 133 -24.48 -18.74 -36.77
N LYS A 134 -23.55 -19.16 -35.92
CA LYS A 134 -22.38 -18.36 -35.53
C LYS A 134 -21.13 -19.21 -35.38
N GLY A 135 -20.00 -18.53 -35.44
CA GLY A 135 -18.67 -19.09 -35.22
C GLY A 135 -17.71 -17.98 -34.81
N SER A 136 -16.45 -18.32 -34.57
CA SER A 136 -15.45 -17.33 -34.15
C SER A 136 -14.13 -17.56 -34.84
N ALA A 137 -13.63 -16.51 -35.49
CA ALA A 137 -12.24 -16.43 -35.92
C ALA A 137 -11.43 -15.91 -34.73
N THR A 138 -10.50 -16.72 -34.21
CA THR A 138 -9.81 -16.42 -32.94
C THR A 138 -8.31 -16.29 -33.15
N PRO A 139 -7.80 -15.09 -33.49
CA PRO A 139 -6.36 -14.79 -33.38
C PRO A 139 -5.86 -15.07 -31.96
N LYS A 140 -4.78 -15.85 -31.87
CA LYS A 140 -4.09 -16.17 -30.62
C LYS A 140 -2.77 -15.41 -30.59
N VAL A 141 -2.72 -14.31 -29.85
CA VAL A 141 -1.54 -13.45 -29.75
C VAL A 141 -0.61 -13.96 -28.66
N ASN A 142 0.65 -14.24 -28.99
CA ASN A 142 1.66 -14.68 -28.05
C ASN A 142 2.10 -13.52 -27.15
N ILE A 143 1.76 -13.61 -25.86
CA ILE A 143 2.02 -12.56 -24.88
C ILE A 143 3.52 -12.32 -24.68
N GLY A 144 4.35 -13.37 -24.75
CA GLY A 144 5.80 -13.28 -24.62
C GLY A 144 6.48 -12.49 -25.74
N LYS A 145 5.79 -12.29 -26.87
CA LYS A 145 6.30 -11.51 -28.02
C LYS A 145 5.81 -10.06 -28.05
N LEU A 146 5.03 -9.63 -27.06
CA LEU A 146 4.48 -8.26 -27.00
C LEU A 146 5.45 -7.20 -26.45
N GLY A 147 6.58 -7.59 -25.87
CA GLY A 147 7.56 -6.67 -25.27
C GLY A 147 7.98 -5.48 -26.16
N PRO A 148 8.31 -5.68 -27.46
CA PRO A 148 8.65 -4.59 -28.38
C PRO A 148 7.53 -3.56 -28.63
N TYR A 149 6.29 -3.89 -28.26
CA TYR A 149 5.11 -3.05 -28.44
C TYR A 149 4.61 -2.42 -27.13
N ALA A 150 5.38 -2.53 -26.03
CA ALA A 150 5.03 -1.90 -24.76
C ALA A 150 4.73 -0.40 -24.92
N GLY A 151 3.64 0.08 -24.31
CA GLY A 151 3.16 1.45 -24.43
C GLY A 151 2.50 1.82 -25.78
N LYS A 152 2.36 0.87 -26.72
CA LYS A 152 1.72 1.10 -28.02
C LYS A 152 0.34 0.45 -28.10
N ASN A 153 -0.45 0.96 -29.05
CA ASN A 153 -1.60 0.22 -29.57
C ASN A 153 -1.12 -0.71 -30.67
N VAL A 154 -1.66 -1.92 -30.75
CA VAL A 154 -1.43 -2.85 -31.85
C VAL A 154 -2.74 -3.19 -32.54
N ALA A 155 -2.69 -3.44 -33.84
CA ALA A 155 -3.88 -3.76 -34.63
C ALA A 155 -3.66 -4.93 -35.59
N LEU A 156 -4.74 -5.66 -35.88
CA LEU A 156 -4.78 -6.76 -36.84
C LEU A 156 -6.10 -6.68 -37.63
N GLY A 157 -6.00 -6.65 -38.95
CA GLY A 157 -7.15 -6.59 -39.85
C GLY A 157 -7.55 -7.97 -40.36
N PHE A 158 -8.84 -8.17 -40.59
CA PHE A 158 -9.43 -9.43 -41.01
C PHE A 158 -10.40 -9.22 -42.15
N LYS A 159 -10.43 -10.17 -43.09
CA LYS A 159 -11.34 -10.18 -44.22
C LYS A 159 -11.95 -11.57 -44.41
N LEU A 160 -13.26 -11.64 -44.62
CA LEU A 160 -13.91 -12.87 -45.07
C LEU A 160 -13.53 -13.15 -46.53
N LYS A 161 -12.96 -14.32 -46.80
CA LYS A 161 -12.43 -14.71 -48.10
C LYS A 161 -13.41 -15.58 -48.89
N SER A 162 -13.91 -16.63 -48.26
CA SER A 162 -14.81 -17.59 -48.90
C SER A 162 -15.74 -18.25 -47.88
N THR A 163 -16.81 -18.89 -48.34
CA THR A 163 -17.66 -19.75 -47.51
C THR A 163 -18.05 -20.99 -48.32
N SER A 164 -18.26 -22.12 -47.64
CA SER A 164 -18.60 -23.37 -48.32
C SER A 164 -20.06 -23.49 -48.75
N ARG A 165 -20.95 -22.57 -48.34
CA ARG A 165 -22.40 -22.69 -48.62
C ARG A 165 -23.13 -21.39 -48.94
N TYR A 166 -22.73 -20.27 -48.34
CA TYR A 166 -23.46 -19.00 -48.37
C TYR A 166 -22.62 -17.87 -48.97
N THR A 167 -23.26 -16.77 -49.35
CA THR A 167 -22.57 -15.58 -49.89
C THR A 167 -22.06 -14.67 -48.77
N ILE A 168 -20.96 -13.96 -49.02
CA ILE A 168 -20.41 -12.96 -48.09
C ILE A 168 -21.15 -11.63 -48.26
N ASN A 169 -21.35 -10.89 -47.16
CA ASN A 169 -21.78 -9.49 -47.23
C ASN A 169 -20.56 -8.59 -47.50
N GLU A 170 -20.47 -8.02 -48.70
CA GLU A 170 -19.33 -7.20 -49.13
C GLU A 170 -19.11 -5.90 -48.33
N THR A 171 -20.13 -5.39 -47.65
CA THR A 171 -20.02 -4.19 -46.81
C THR A 171 -19.59 -4.49 -45.38
N LYS A 172 -19.73 -5.74 -44.93
CA LYS A 172 -19.46 -6.20 -43.56
C LYS A 172 -18.45 -7.35 -43.51
N ASN A 173 -17.65 -7.51 -44.57
CA ASN A 173 -16.67 -8.58 -44.69
C ASN A 173 -15.29 -8.23 -44.11
N LYS A 174 -15.10 -7.00 -43.59
CA LYS A 174 -13.84 -6.56 -43.01
C LYS A 174 -14.03 -6.01 -41.59
N VAL A 175 -13.07 -6.31 -40.73
CA VAL A 175 -12.93 -5.68 -39.41
C VAL A 175 -11.46 -5.47 -39.07
N VAL A 176 -11.16 -4.47 -38.26
CA VAL A 176 -9.82 -4.25 -37.68
C VAL A 176 -9.94 -4.31 -36.18
N MET A 177 -9.26 -5.28 -35.58
CA MET A 177 -9.13 -5.32 -34.13
C MET A 177 -7.93 -4.48 -33.69
N TYR A 178 -8.01 -3.84 -32.54
CA TYR A 178 -6.88 -3.18 -31.90
C TYR A 178 -6.94 -3.29 -30.38
N PHE A 179 -5.79 -3.18 -29.73
CA PHE A 179 -5.71 -3.07 -28.27
C PHE A 179 -4.42 -2.38 -27.83
N GLU A 180 -4.46 -1.79 -26.64
CA GLU A 180 -3.28 -1.27 -25.97
C GLU A 180 -2.53 -2.42 -25.28
N VAL A 181 -1.25 -2.61 -25.61
CA VAL A 181 -0.45 -3.73 -25.09
C VAL A 181 -0.34 -3.70 -23.57
N ASN A 182 -0.24 -2.50 -22.98
CA ASN A 182 -0.10 -2.35 -21.53
C ASN A 182 -1.36 -2.77 -20.75
N LYS A 183 -2.53 -2.81 -21.38
CA LYS A 183 -3.76 -3.32 -20.74
C LYS A 183 -3.75 -4.85 -20.59
N ILE A 184 -2.93 -5.54 -21.37
CA ILE A 184 -2.82 -7.01 -21.34
C ILE A 184 -1.51 -7.41 -20.66
N ALA A 185 -0.39 -7.00 -21.25
CA ALA A 185 0.95 -7.51 -20.96
C ALA A 185 1.98 -6.38 -20.88
N GLY A 186 1.66 -5.32 -20.12
CA GLY A 186 2.54 -4.19 -19.93
C GLY A 186 3.76 -4.47 -19.06
N PRO A 187 4.67 -3.49 -18.95
CA PRO A 187 5.94 -3.65 -18.27
C PRO A 187 5.79 -3.68 -16.74
N ILE A 188 6.86 -4.11 -16.08
CA ILE A 188 7.05 -4.08 -14.62
C ILE A 188 7.63 -2.71 -14.23
N TYR A 189 7.15 -2.15 -13.12
CA TYR A 189 7.51 -0.81 -12.67
C TYR A 189 7.31 -0.61 -11.16
N PHE A 190 7.95 0.42 -10.62
CA PHE A 190 7.61 0.97 -9.32
C PHE A 190 6.38 1.87 -9.44
N PRO A 191 5.27 1.61 -8.73
CA PRO A 191 4.05 2.41 -8.84
C PRO A 191 4.22 3.85 -8.33
N VAL A 192 5.22 4.09 -7.48
CA VAL A 192 5.59 5.43 -6.98
C VAL A 192 6.37 6.27 -7.99
N SER A 193 6.87 5.65 -9.07
CA SER A 193 7.76 6.29 -10.03
C SER A 193 7.03 7.01 -11.15
N GLN A 194 7.57 8.17 -11.52
CA GLN A 194 7.06 9.01 -12.60
C GLN A 194 8.09 9.13 -13.73
N SER A 195 7.65 9.51 -14.92
CA SER A 195 8.41 9.41 -16.18
C SER A 195 9.74 10.19 -16.24
N SER A 196 10.06 11.05 -15.28
CA SER A 196 11.26 11.90 -15.27
C SER A 196 11.98 12.00 -13.92
N ASN A 197 11.58 11.23 -12.92
CA ASN A 197 12.21 11.25 -11.60
C ASN A 197 12.07 9.86 -10.95
N PRO A 198 13.11 9.30 -10.30
CA PRO A 198 12.88 8.16 -9.41
C PRO A 198 11.70 8.45 -8.48
N GLY A 199 10.78 7.50 -8.39
CA GLY A 199 9.65 7.60 -7.47
C GLY A 199 10.15 7.74 -6.05
N LYS A 200 9.49 8.57 -5.24
CA LYS A 200 9.82 8.71 -3.81
C LYS A 200 8.75 8.07 -2.95
N LEU A 201 9.17 7.31 -1.94
CA LEU A 201 8.26 6.67 -1.00
C LEU A 201 8.75 6.89 0.42
N ASP A 202 7.95 7.62 1.20
CA ASP A 202 8.14 7.70 2.65
C ASP A 202 7.66 6.40 3.29
N LEU A 203 8.61 5.61 3.80
CA LEU A 203 8.35 4.33 4.43
C LEU A 203 7.59 4.46 5.76
N MET A 204 7.57 5.64 6.38
CA MET A 204 6.72 5.88 7.55
C MET A 204 5.23 5.97 7.20
N THR A 205 4.89 6.08 5.91
CA THR A 205 3.50 6.07 5.42
C THR A 205 3.06 4.69 4.92
N THR A 206 3.94 3.68 4.97
CA THR A 206 3.66 2.32 4.53
C THR A 206 3.54 1.36 5.71
N THR A 207 3.01 0.16 5.44
CA THR A 207 2.99 -0.91 6.43
C THR A 207 4.39 -1.50 6.59
N TYR A 208 4.81 -1.71 7.83
CA TYR A 208 6.01 -2.47 8.18
C TYR A 208 5.71 -3.47 9.30
N SER A 209 6.64 -4.41 9.50
CA SER A 209 6.59 -5.38 10.60
C SER A 209 7.88 -5.33 11.40
N VAL A 210 7.78 -5.45 12.72
CA VAL A 210 8.92 -5.47 13.64
C VAL A 210 9.21 -6.91 14.07
N ASN A 211 10.45 -7.35 13.91
CA ASN A 211 10.95 -8.60 14.47
C ASN A 211 11.89 -8.30 15.65
N ASN A 212 11.35 -8.36 16.86
CA ASN A 212 12.10 -8.06 18.09
C ASN A 212 13.23 -9.08 18.37
N THR A 213 13.10 -10.32 17.91
CA THR A 213 14.13 -11.36 18.10
C THR A 213 15.33 -11.13 17.19
N ALA A 214 15.08 -10.76 15.92
CA ALA A 214 16.14 -10.41 14.97
C ALA A 214 16.62 -8.96 15.15
N ASN A 215 15.88 -8.14 15.91
CA ASN A 215 16.09 -6.70 16.06
C ASN A 215 16.04 -5.97 14.71
N GLU A 216 15.02 -6.28 13.90
CA GLU A 216 14.85 -5.77 12.53
C GLU A 216 13.45 -5.19 12.27
N VAL A 217 13.37 -4.19 11.39
CA VAL A 217 12.12 -3.68 10.80
C VAL A 217 12.07 -4.06 9.33
N THR A 218 10.99 -4.68 8.89
CA THR A 218 10.78 -5.02 7.48
C THR A 218 9.71 -4.13 6.86
N PHE A 219 10.06 -3.39 5.81
CA PHE A 219 9.11 -2.58 5.05
C PHE A 219 8.58 -3.33 3.83
N ASN A 220 7.38 -2.97 3.36
CA ASN A 220 6.83 -3.46 2.10
C ASN A 220 6.88 -2.36 1.03
N ILE A 221 7.69 -2.56 -0.01
CA ILE A 221 7.79 -1.63 -1.13
C ILE A 221 7.18 -2.29 -2.37
N PRO A 222 6.05 -1.79 -2.88
CA PRO A 222 5.34 -2.45 -3.96
C PRO A 222 6.08 -2.35 -5.29
N VAL A 223 6.02 -3.43 -6.06
CA VAL A 223 6.37 -3.49 -7.47
C VAL A 223 5.15 -4.03 -8.21
N GLN A 224 4.81 -3.45 -9.36
CA GLN A 224 3.62 -3.82 -10.13
C GLN A 224 3.96 -4.11 -11.58
N ARG A 225 3.08 -4.83 -12.26
CA ARG A 225 3.10 -4.99 -13.72
C ARG A 225 1.79 -4.44 -14.28
N ALA A 226 1.88 -3.68 -15.36
CA ALA A 226 0.70 -3.13 -16.04
C ALA A 226 -0.03 -4.22 -16.82
N GLY A 227 -1.36 -4.26 -16.72
CA GLY A 227 -2.22 -5.13 -17.51
C GLY A 227 -2.66 -6.40 -16.80
N VAL A 228 -3.59 -7.15 -17.41
CA VAL A 228 -4.36 -8.19 -16.73
C VAL A 228 -3.88 -9.63 -16.96
N ALA A 229 -2.95 -9.87 -17.88
CA ALA A 229 -2.50 -11.23 -18.20
C ALA A 229 -1.87 -11.94 -16.98
N ASN A 230 -2.43 -13.10 -16.63
CA ASN A 230 -1.91 -13.95 -15.57
C ASN A 230 -1.29 -15.21 -16.17
N LEU A 231 0.05 -15.22 -16.30
CA LEU A 231 0.82 -16.34 -16.81
C LEU A 231 1.47 -17.18 -15.69
N GLY A 232 0.93 -17.07 -14.47
CA GLY A 232 1.51 -17.66 -13.27
C GLY A 232 2.56 -16.75 -12.61
N THR A 233 3.25 -17.31 -11.61
CA THR A 233 4.26 -16.59 -10.83
C THR A 233 5.55 -16.40 -11.62
N PHE A 234 6.16 -15.23 -11.51
CA PHE A 234 7.49 -14.94 -12.05
C PHE A 234 8.28 -14.09 -11.07
N THR A 235 9.51 -13.74 -11.43
CA THR A 235 10.42 -12.98 -10.57
C THR A 235 10.97 -11.75 -11.28
N VAL A 236 11.25 -10.71 -10.51
CA VAL A 236 12.06 -9.58 -10.93
C VAL A 236 13.16 -9.36 -9.90
N ASP A 237 14.38 -9.08 -10.36
CA ASP A 237 15.47 -8.78 -9.46
C ASP A 237 15.39 -7.31 -9.03
N VAL A 238 15.86 -7.02 -7.81
CA VAL A 238 16.04 -5.67 -7.29
C VAL A 238 17.49 -5.48 -6.86
N THR A 239 18.07 -4.34 -7.24
CA THR A 239 19.41 -3.92 -6.83
C THR A 239 19.37 -2.56 -6.15
N VAL A 240 20.42 -2.25 -5.42
CA VAL A 240 20.59 -0.95 -4.76
C VAL A 240 21.35 -0.01 -5.71
N ASP A 241 20.78 1.16 -5.92
CA ASP A 241 21.36 2.24 -6.75
C ASP A 241 21.28 3.55 -5.97
N ASN A 242 22.17 3.74 -4.99
CA ASN A 242 22.18 4.95 -4.15
C ASN A 242 22.60 6.23 -4.92
N SER A 243 23.05 6.12 -6.17
CA SER A 243 23.41 7.29 -6.99
C SER A 243 22.22 8.20 -7.27
N ILE A 244 21.00 7.67 -7.23
CA ILE A 244 19.77 8.41 -7.52
C ILE A 244 19.23 9.21 -6.33
N ILE A 245 19.77 9.02 -5.12
CA ILE A 245 19.29 9.70 -3.90
C ILE A 245 19.46 11.22 -4.01
N ALA A 246 20.61 11.67 -4.53
CA ALA A 246 20.92 13.09 -4.67
C ALA A 246 19.96 13.82 -5.64
N GLY A 247 19.39 13.12 -6.62
CA GLY A 247 18.46 13.67 -7.61
C GLY A 247 17.00 13.71 -7.16
N ALA A 248 16.63 13.04 -6.07
CA ALA A 248 15.24 12.76 -5.73
C ALA A 248 14.49 13.87 -4.95
N SER A 249 15.12 15.04 -4.73
CA SER A 249 14.51 16.17 -3.99
C SER A 249 13.89 15.76 -2.64
N LEU A 250 14.72 15.15 -1.80
CA LEU A 250 14.34 14.60 -0.48
C LEU A 250 14.41 15.69 0.61
N PRO A 251 13.82 15.45 1.80
CA PRO A 251 13.95 16.38 2.92
C PRO A 251 15.41 16.69 3.26
N ALA A 252 15.64 17.86 3.88
CA ALA A 252 16.96 18.23 4.36
C ALA A 252 17.52 17.18 5.34
N ASN A 253 18.86 17.09 5.43
CA ASN A 253 19.58 16.11 6.27
C ASN A 253 19.35 14.64 5.87
N THR A 254 18.94 14.38 4.63
CA THR A 254 18.88 13.01 4.11
C THR A 254 20.28 12.44 3.90
N VAL A 255 20.48 11.20 4.36
CA VAL A 255 21.71 10.41 4.17
C VAL A 255 21.36 9.04 3.59
N ALA A 256 22.28 8.47 2.81
CA ALA A 256 22.12 7.11 2.32
C ALA A 256 22.24 6.10 3.47
N LEU A 257 21.39 5.08 3.44
CA LEU A 257 21.46 3.95 4.34
C LEU A 257 22.70 3.11 4.00
N ASP A 258 23.51 2.82 5.02
CA ASP A 258 24.72 2.03 4.90
C ASP A 258 24.38 0.55 4.59
N PRO A 259 25.06 -0.09 3.61
CA PRO A 259 24.89 -1.52 3.32
C PRO A 259 25.05 -2.47 4.52
N ALA A 260 25.80 -2.07 5.56
CA ALA A 260 25.93 -2.88 6.77
C ALA A 260 24.67 -2.87 7.65
N ASP A 261 23.77 -1.91 7.44
CA ASP A 261 22.64 -1.60 8.32
C ASP A 261 21.30 -2.20 7.84
N TYR A 262 21.30 -2.93 6.72
CA TYR A 262 20.14 -3.65 6.21
C TYR A 262 20.50 -4.99 5.54
N SER A 263 19.47 -5.81 5.33
CA SER A 263 19.49 -6.90 4.36
C SER A 263 18.38 -6.71 3.33
N LEU A 264 18.62 -7.18 2.10
CA LEU A 264 17.67 -7.07 1.00
C LEU A 264 17.60 -8.41 0.26
N GLU A 265 16.39 -8.91 0.07
CA GLU A 265 16.16 -10.04 -0.84
C GLU A 265 16.17 -9.51 -2.28
N ASN A 266 17.18 -9.91 -3.05
CA ASN A 266 17.38 -9.40 -4.42
C ASN A 266 16.37 -9.94 -5.43
N LYS A 267 15.48 -10.86 -5.04
CA LYS A 267 14.45 -11.44 -5.91
C LYS A 267 13.07 -11.18 -5.35
N VAL A 268 12.23 -10.56 -6.16
CA VAL A 268 10.83 -10.28 -5.84
C VAL A 268 9.96 -11.27 -6.59
N ASN A 269 9.14 -12.02 -5.87
CA ASN A 269 8.10 -12.85 -6.47
C ASN A 269 6.91 -11.96 -6.88
N MET A 270 6.47 -12.14 -8.12
CA MET A 270 5.36 -11.40 -8.73
C MET A 270 4.20 -12.36 -8.98
N ASN A 271 3.02 -11.99 -8.48
CA ASN A 271 1.81 -12.81 -8.62
C ASN A 271 0.54 -11.93 -8.72
N LEU A 272 -0.52 -12.47 -9.30
CA LEU A 272 -1.82 -11.80 -9.34
C LEU A 272 -2.43 -11.76 -7.93
N THR A 273 -2.67 -10.55 -7.43
CA THR A 273 -3.36 -10.29 -6.16
C THR A 273 -4.37 -9.18 -6.40
N THR A 274 -5.65 -9.42 -6.09
CA THR A 274 -6.74 -8.43 -6.24
C THR A 274 -6.80 -7.76 -7.62
N GLY A 275 -6.63 -8.54 -8.69
CA GLY A 275 -6.71 -8.06 -10.08
C GLY A 275 -5.46 -7.33 -10.60
N VAL A 276 -4.41 -7.19 -9.78
CA VAL A 276 -3.13 -6.56 -10.17
C VAL A 276 -2.00 -7.57 -9.98
N VAL A 277 -1.11 -7.68 -10.96
CA VAL A 277 0.12 -8.45 -10.81
C VAL A 277 1.13 -7.62 -10.03
N GLN A 278 1.47 -8.07 -8.83
CA GLN A 278 2.30 -7.32 -7.90
C GLN A 278 3.22 -8.21 -7.06
N GLY A 279 4.22 -7.59 -6.46
CA GLY A 279 5.15 -8.16 -5.51
C GLY A 279 5.65 -7.09 -4.54
N ASN A 280 6.37 -7.50 -3.49
CA ASN A 280 6.93 -6.56 -2.51
C ASN A 280 8.42 -6.78 -2.34
N ILE A 281 9.18 -5.71 -2.49
CA ILE A 281 10.57 -5.65 -2.02
C ILE A 281 10.54 -5.45 -0.51
N ARG A 282 11.39 -6.21 0.20
CA ARG A 282 11.38 -6.29 1.67
C ARG A 282 12.75 -6.00 2.27
N PRO A 283 13.20 -4.72 2.30
CA PRO A 283 14.41 -4.37 3.02
C PRO A 283 14.16 -4.58 4.52
N LYS A 284 15.09 -5.27 5.18
CA LYS A 284 15.10 -5.50 6.62
C LYS A 284 16.16 -4.59 7.23
N ILE A 285 15.72 -3.58 7.96
CA ILE A 285 16.57 -2.56 8.57
C ILE A 285 16.90 -2.98 9.99
N LYS A 286 18.17 -2.93 10.39
CA LYS A 286 18.60 -3.25 11.76
C LYS A 286 18.19 -2.14 12.72
N ILE A 287 17.41 -2.45 13.75
CA ILE A 287 16.98 -1.46 14.75
C ILE A 287 18.17 -0.92 15.54
N SER A 288 19.15 -1.78 15.86
CA SER A 288 20.36 -1.39 16.61
C SER A 288 21.25 -0.37 15.90
N SER A 289 21.14 -0.22 14.57
CA SER A 289 21.93 0.76 13.83
C SER A 289 21.25 2.12 13.74
N LEU A 290 19.95 2.23 14.04
CA LEU A 290 19.18 3.46 13.84
C LEU A 290 19.72 4.66 14.62
N ASP A 291 20.35 4.43 15.77
CA ASP A 291 20.97 5.50 16.57
C ASP A 291 22.11 6.24 15.84
N LYS A 292 22.82 5.56 14.93
CA LYS A 292 23.83 6.17 14.05
C LYS A 292 23.25 7.30 13.21
N TYR A 293 21.95 7.25 12.93
CA TYR A 293 21.22 8.16 12.07
C TYR A 293 20.38 9.18 12.85
N SER A 294 20.68 9.42 14.13
CA SER A 294 19.91 10.36 14.95
C SER A 294 19.79 11.74 14.30
N GLY A 295 18.56 12.26 14.23
CA GLY A 295 18.24 13.54 13.59
C GLY A 295 18.35 13.54 12.05
N LYS A 296 18.51 12.38 11.41
CA LYS A 296 18.62 12.25 9.95
C LYS A 296 17.37 11.63 9.34
N ILE A 297 17.19 11.94 8.07
CA ILE A 297 16.35 11.14 7.17
C ILE A 297 17.26 10.12 6.50
N VAL A 298 16.84 8.87 6.46
CA VAL A 298 17.64 7.77 5.91
C VAL A 298 16.97 7.29 4.63
N ALA A 299 17.73 7.15 3.56
CA ALA A 299 17.23 6.80 2.23
C ALA A 299 17.96 5.62 1.59
N LEU A 300 17.25 4.85 0.77
CA LEU A 300 17.77 3.74 -0.02
C LEU A 300 17.29 3.87 -1.47
N GLY A 301 18.22 3.90 -2.41
CA GLY A 301 17.91 3.88 -3.84
C GLY A 301 17.75 2.45 -4.35
N LEU A 302 16.69 2.17 -5.09
CA LEU A 302 16.34 0.86 -5.61
C LEU A 302 16.20 0.90 -7.13
N LYS A 303 16.61 -0.18 -7.79
CA LYS A 303 16.48 -0.38 -9.23
C LYS A 303 16.00 -1.79 -9.56
N LEU A 304 15.05 -1.92 -10.47
CA LEU A 304 14.59 -3.20 -11.00
C LEU A 304 15.57 -3.72 -12.08
N ALA A 305 15.80 -5.02 -12.09
CA ALA A 305 16.64 -5.70 -13.08
C ALA A 305 16.12 -7.10 -13.39
N ASN A 306 16.61 -7.70 -14.47
CA ASN A 306 16.48 -9.14 -14.79
C ASN A 306 15.09 -9.76 -14.49
N ALA A 307 14.03 -9.25 -15.11
CA ALA A 307 12.72 -9.88 -15.01
C ALA A 307 12.71 -11.23 -15.76
N SER A 308 12.22 -12.29 -15.12
CA SER A 308 12.11 -13.62 -15.76
C SER A 308 10.94 -13.71 -16.75
N GLN A 309 9.99 -12.79 -16.64
CA GLN A 309 8.91 -12.57 -17.61
C GLN A 309 8.62 -11.08 -17.72
N PHE A 310 8.18 -10.64 -18.90
CA PHE A 310 7.85 -9.24 -19.23
C PHE A 310 9.04 -8.27 -19.20
N THR A 311 8.86 -7.12 -19.84
CA THR A 311 9.86 -6.05 -19.85
C THR A 311 9.74 -5.18 -18.60
N ILE A 312 10.82 -4.50 -18.24
CA ILE A 312 10.82 -3.46 -17.20
C ILE A 312 10.62 -2.10 -17.88
N ASP A 313 9.82 -1.22 -17.29
CA ASP A 313 9.62 0.14 -17.80
C ASP A 313 10.88 0.99 -17.47
N PRO A 314 11.70 1.39 -18.45
CA PRO A 314 12.95 2.10 -18.19
C PRO A 314 12.73 3.52 -17.64
N SER A 315 11.51 4.06 -17.70
CA SER A 315 11.16 5.35 -17.10
C SER A 315 10.69 5.24 -15.65
N LYS A 316 10.43 4.01 -15.17
CA LYS A 316 9.87 3.72 -13.83
C LYS A 316 10.57 2.54 -13.14
N ASP A 317 11.79 2.22 -13.55
CA ASP A 317 12.60 1.11 -13.04
C ASP A 317 13.35 1.47 -11.76
N LYS A 318 13.29 2.73 -11.32
CA LYS A 318 13.99 3.24 -10.13
C LYS A 318 13.07 3.90 -9.13
N ALA A 319 13.37 3.74 -7.84
CA ALA A 319 12.68 4.42 -6.74
C ALA A 319 13.66 4.73 -5.60
N VAL A 320 13.41 5.83 -4.88
CA VAL A 320 14.05 6.14 -3.60
C VAL A 320 13.03 5.96 -2.49
N VAL A 321 13.37 5.11 -1.53
CA VAL A 321 12.58 4.95 -0.31
C VAL A 321 13.31 5.66 0.83
N TYR A 322 12.58 6.27 1.76
CA TYR A 322 13.19 6.99 2.87
C TYR A 322 12.35 6.93 4.14
N PHE A 323 12.95 7.17 5.30
CA PHE A 323 12.25 7.27 6.58
C PHE A 323 13.01 8.21 7.52
N ASN A 324 12.30 8.75 8.50
CA ASN A 324 12.92 9.46 9.61
C ASN A 324 13.42 8.43 10.64
N ALA A 325 14.73 8.36 10.87
CA ALA A 325 15.31 7.37 11.78
C ALA A 325 14.84 7.53 13.22
N ASP A 326 14.63 8.78 13.64
CA ASP A 326 14.15 9.12 14.98
C ASP A 326 12.73 8.62 15.19
N ALA A 327 11.84 8.95 14.27
CA ALA A 327 10.44 8.52 14.29
C ALA A 327 10.32 7.00 14.21
N LEU A 328 11.09 6.34 13.33
CA LEU A 328 11.08 4.89 13.26
C LEU A 328 11.52 4.25 14.57
N LEU A 329 12.60 4.76 15.17
CA LEU A 329 13.10 4.25 16.45
C LEU A 329 12.10 4.46 17.59
N ASP A 330 11.40 5.60 17.62
CA ASP A 330 10.34 5.88 18.60
C ASP A 330 9.15 4.91 18.45
N ASP A 331 8.86 4.46 17.25
CA ASP A 331 7.75 3.55 16.95
C ASP A 331 8.10 2.08 17.28
N VAL A 332 9.31 1.65 16.91
CA VAL A 332 9.70 0.23 16.98
C VAL A 332 10.39 -0.16 18.27
N VAL A 333 10.88 0.80 19.06
CA VAL A 333 11.46 0.53 20.38
C VAL A 333 10.44 0.86 21.46
N PRO A 334 9.92 -0.14 22.19
CA PRO A 334 8.95 0.12 23.25
C PRO A 334 9.56 1.02 24.35
N PRO A 335 8.78 1.93 24.96
CA PRO A 335 9.25 2.75 26.06
C PRO A 335 9.61 1.88 27.28
N THR A 336 10.90 1.74 27.57
CA THR A 336 11.40 1.01 28.75
C THR A 336 11.69 1.99 29.88
N ASN A 337 11.23 1.66 31.10
CA ASN A 337 11.58 2.40 32.31
C ASN A 337 13.10 2.33 32.54
N GLN A 338 13.75 3.48 32.67
CA GLN A 338 15.19 3.62 32.93
C GLN A 338 15.53 3.56 34.42
N ILE A 339 14.52 3.58 35.31
CA ILE A 339 14.72 3.47 36.75
C ILE A 339 15.05 2.02 37.11
N VAL A 340 16.07 1.84 37.96
CA VAL A 340 16.49 0.54 38.47
C VAL A 340 16.30 0.56 39.98
N ASN A 341 15.28 -0.13 40.48
CA ASN A 341 14.84 -0.02 41.88
C ASN A 341 15.96 -0.18 42.93
N SER A 342 16.99 -0.99 42.63
CA SER A 342 18.13 -1.24 43.52
C SER A 342 19.28 -0.24 43.40
N ALA A 343 19.27 0.67 42.42
CA ALA A 343 20.39 1.56 42.13
C ALA A 343 20.27 2.96 42.77
N TRP A 344 19.20 3.22 43.52
CA TRP A 344 19.05 4.47 44.28
C TRP A 344 20.15 4.65 45.34
N GLN A 345 20.72 5.85 45.38
CA GLN A 345 21.66 6.28 46.40
C GLN A 345 21.05 7.40 47.22
N ILE A 346 21.29 7.41 48.53
CA ILE A 346 20.90 8.53 49.40
C ILE A 346 21.80 9.73 49.11
N LEU A 347 21.20 10.90 48.90
CA LEU A 347 21.86 12.20 48.87
C LEU A 347 21.61 12.93 50.18
N LYS A 348 22.59 12.94 51.09
CA LYS A 348 22.56 13.85 52.22
C LYS A 348 22.82 15.26 51.71
N ILE A 349 21.87 16.17 51.90
CA ILE A 349 22.01 17.58 51.48
C ILE A 349 22.39 18.43 52.70
N SER A 350 21.75 18.19 53.84
CA SER A 350 22.11 18.79 55.13
C SER A 350 23.03 17.87 55.94
N ASN A 351 23.87 18.46 56.79
CA ASN A 351 24.68 17.72 57.78
C ASN A 351 23.87 17.36 59.04
N ASN A 352 22.65 16.87 58.85
CA ASN A 352 21.77 16.34 59.89
C ASN A 352 20.81 15.31 59.26
N ASP A 353 20.13 14.53 60.09
CA ASP A 353 19.14 13.54 59.65
C ASP A 353 17.71 14.00 60.01
N ASN A 354 17.46 15.31 60.10
CA ASN A 354 16.14 15.85 60.45
C ASN A 354 15.09 15.54 59.38
N VAL A 355 15.50 15.43 58.11
CA VAL A 355 14.72 14.81 57.03
C VAL A 355 15.46 13.57 56.56
N LYS A 356 14.73 12.46 56.43
CA LYS A 356 15.31 11.16 56.08
C LYS A 356 14.54 10.50 54.95
N PHE A 357 15.26 10.10 53.91
CA PHE A 357 14.80 9.25 52.83
C PHE A 357 15.22 7.81 53.13
N THR A 358 14.27 6.89 53.03
CA THR A 358 14.51 5.45 53.14
C THR A 358 14.05 4.79 51.84
N VAL A 359 14.94 4.06 51.18
CA VAL A 359 14.63 3.28 49.97
C VAL A 359 14.38 1.84 50.38
N ASN A 360 13.21 1.31 50.04
CA ASN A 360 12.83 -0.07 50.29
C ASN A 360 13.33 -0.99 49.17
N GLY A 361 13.39 -2.30 49.42
CA GLY A 361 13.90 -3.28 48.46
C GLY A 361 13.11 -3.37 47.15
N ASP A 362 11.85 -2.93 47.15
CA ASP A 362 11.00 -2.84 45.96
C ASP A 362 11.18 -1.52 45.18
N GLY A 363 12.07 -0.62 45.63
CA GLY A 363 12.31 0.68 45.03
C GLY A 363 11.34 1.78 45.46
N SER A 364 10.37 1.48 46.33
CA SER A 364 9.56 2.52 46.98
C SER A 364 10.41 3.33 47.96
N VAL A 365 10.03 4.58 48.17
CA VAL A 365 10.81 5.53 48.96
C VAL A 365 9.91 6.23 49.96
N LEU A 366 10.38 6.37 51.19
CA LEU A 366 9.70 7.11 52.24
C LEU A 366 10.57 8.27 52.70
N ALA A 367 10.05 9.50 52.60
CA ALA A 367 10.65 10.71 53.13
C ALA A 367 9.92 11.16 54.40
N THR A 368 10.59 11.17 55.55
CA THR A 368 10.03 11.59 56.84
C THR A 368 10.82 12.74 57.47
N GLY A 369 10.25 13.37 58.49
CA GLY A 369 10.95 14.33 59.34
C GLY A 369 10.55 15.79 59.08
N GLY A 370 11.48 16.72 59.33
CA GLY A 370 11.21 18.15 59.33
C GLY A 370 12.37 18.99 59.85
N ASN A 371 12.08 20.03 60.65
CA ASN A 371 13.08 20.88 61.31
C ASN A 371 14.15 21.44 60.36
N SER A 372 13.73 21.88 59.17
CA SER A 372 14.57 22.46 58.12
C SER A 372 15.72 21.54 57.66
N GLY A 373 15.58 20.22 57.84
CA GLY A 373 16.50 19.23 57.27
C GLY A 373 16.23 19.01 55.79
N HIS A 374 17.28 18.68 55.03
CA HIS A 374 17.18 18.38 53.59
C HIS A 374 17.88 17.05 53.26
N GLN A 375 17.20 16.19 52.51
CA GLN A 375 17.75 14.96 51.98
C GLN A 375 17.07 14.60 50.66
N GLY A 376 17.68 13.70 49.90
CA GLY A 376 17.07 13.14 48.70
C GLY A 376 17.65 11.79 48.34
N ILE A 377 17.32 11.35 47.14
CA ILE A 377 17.86 10.18 46.48
C ILE A 377 18.23 10.50 45.04
N TYR A 378 19.17 9.75 44.50
CA TYR A 378 19.57 9.88 43.10
C TYR A 378 20.01 8.56 42.48
N GLN A 379 19.94 8.51 41.16
CA GLN A 379 20.46 7.42 40.35
C GLN A 379 20.92 7.96 39.00
N ALA A 380 21.96 7.34 38.43
CA ALA A 380 22.33 7.55 37.04
C ALA A 380 21.31 6.92 36.07
N ILE A 381 21.07 7.57 34.94
CA ILE A 381 20.28 7.10 33.81
C ILE A 381 21.06 7.35 32.51
N GLN A 382 20.73 6.61 31.45
CA GLN A 382 21.29 6.84 30.12
C GLN A 382 20.26 7.52 29.21
N VAL A 383 20.69 8.60 28.55
CA VAL A 383 19.85 9.39 27.64
C VAL A 383 20.52 9.56 26.28
N LYS A 384 19.73 9.93 25.28
CA LYS A 384 20.18 10.23 23.92
C LYS A 384 19.86 11.69 23.57
N ALA A 385 20.82 12.37 22.95
CA ALA A 385 20.67 13.76 22.52
C ALA A 385 19.42 13.94 21.65
N GLY A 386 18.71 15.06 21.83
CA GLY A 386 17.51 15.43 21.10
C GLY A 386 16.24 14.66 21.49
N ARG A 387 16.34 13.63 22.36
CA ARG A 387 15.18 12.83 22.77
C ARG A 387 14.46 13.43 23.96
N LYS A 388 13.13 13.30 23.96
CA LYS A 388 12.26 13.65 25.06
C LYS A 388 12.07 12.46 26.00
N TYR A 389 12.06 12.75 27.28
CA TYR A 389 11.80 11.78 28.33
C TYR A 389 10.75 12.34 29.27
N LYS A 390 9.92 11.46 29.82
CA LYS A 390 9.00 11.77 30.91
C LYS A 390 9.38 10.94 32.12
N ILE A 391 9.57 11.60 33.26
CA ILE A 391 9.54 10.98 34.57
C ILE A 391 8.18 11.24 35.21
N ASP A 392 7.64 10.28 35.97
CA ASP A 392 6.50 10.46 36.87
C ASP A 392 6.56 9.44 38.01
N MET A 393 5.75 9.66 39.04
CA MET A 393 5.66 8.79 40.22
C MET A 393 4.34 9.01 40.94
N ARG A 394 3.89 8.03 41.72
CA ARG A 394 2.81 8.23 42.69
C ARG A 394 3.39 8.76 43.98
N VAL A 395 2.80 9.82 44.52
CA VAL A 395 3.16 10.37 45.83
C VAL A 395 1.95 10.37 46.76
N LYS A 396 2.18 10.07 48.05
CA LYS A 396 1.14 10.03 49.08
C LYS A 396 1.65 10.61 50.40
N GLY A 397 0.82 11.39 51.09
CA GLY A 397 1.12 11.90 52.43
C GLY A 397 -0.12 12.48 53.13
N SER A 398 -0.04 12.66 54.46
CA SER A 398 -1.11 13.23 55.29
C SER A 398 -1.24 14.76 55.20
N GLY A 399 -0.40 15.40 54.38
CA GLY A 399 -0.27 16.85 54.32
C GLY A 399 0.99 17.32 55.04
N THR A 400 1.67 18.30 54.46
CA THR A 400 2.95 18.83 54.95
C THR A 400 2.84 20.31 55.30
N THR A 401 3.76 20.80 56.13
CA THR A 401 3.84 22.21 56.53
C THR A 401 5.22 22.75 56.18
N ASP A 402 5.25 23.92 55.53
CA ASP A 402 6.48 24.62 55.13
C ASP A 402 7.51 23.67 54.50
N THR A 403 7.05 22.92 53.50
CA THR A 403 7.79 21.84 52.84
C THR A 403 7.81 22.02 51.33
N TRP A 404 8.92 21.59 50.73
CA TRP A 404 9.12 21.39 49.29
C TRP A 404 9.53 19.94 49.01
N PHE A 405 9.07 19.39 47.89
CA PHE A 405 9.44 18.09 47.34
C PHE A 405 9.65 18.28 45.84
N GLU A 406 10.80 17.90 45.28
CA GLU A 406 11.18 18.28 43.93
C GLU A 406 11.89 17.15 43.16
N VAL A 407 11.70 17.15 41.85
CA VAL A 407 12.31 16.19 40.91
C VAL A 407 13.18 16.94 39.90
N TYR A 408 14.42 16.50 39.76
CA TYR A 408 15.41 17.05 38.83
C TYR A 408 15.99 15.95 37.94
N VAL A 409 16.39 16.34 36.73
CA VAL A 409 17.24 15.50 35.87
C VAL A 409 18.34 16.37 35.26
N GLY A 410 19.58 16.17 35.71
CA GLY A 410 20.73 17.00 35.33
C GLY A 410 21.96 16.18 34.94
N THR A 411 22.96 16.84 34.35
CA THR A 411 24.21 16.18 33.92
C THR A 411 25.28 16.05 35.02
N PRO A 412 25.49 17.01 35.95
CA PRO A 412 26.46 16.84 37.03
C PRO A 412 26.00 15.73 37.97
N ALA A 413 26.94 14.90 38.41
CA ALA A 413 26.69 13.94 39.49
C ALA A 413 26.36 14.69 40.79
N PRO A 414 25.35 14.25 41.56
CA PRO A 414 25.06 14.83 42.87
C PRO A 414 26.24 14.69 43.84
N VAL A 415 26.47 15.73 44.66
CA VAL A 415 27.56 15.79 45.65
C VAL A 415 26.96 15.78 47.05
N GLN A 416 27.48 14.93 47.93
CA GLN A 416 27.03 14.87 49.32
C GLN A 416 27.27 16.21 50.03
N LEU A 417 26.36 16.56 50.95
CA LEU A 417 26.32 17.81 51.71
C LEU A 417 26.19 19.07 50.83
N SER A 418 25.69 18.91 49.61
CA SER A 418 25.47 19.99 48.65
C SER A 418 24.08 19.92 48.07
N ASP A 419 23.53 21.09 47.74
CA ASP A 419 22.24 21.17 47.09
C ASP A 419 22.33 20.81 45.60
N TYR A 420 21.21 20.38 44.98
CA TYR A 420 21.16 19.94 43.58
C TYR A 420 20.07 20.66 42.77
N SER A 421 20.48 21.52 41.83
CA SER A 421 19.56 22.31 41.01
C SER A 421 19.75 22.11 39.50
N SER A 422 20.66 21.22 39.09
CA SER A 422 20.96 21.03 37.67
C SER A 422 19.77 20.44 36.89
N GLY A 423 19.58 20.92 35.66
CA GLY A 423 18.44 20.57 34.81
C GLY A 423 17.15 21.32 35.13
N GLY A 424 17.11 22.07 36.24
CA GLY A 424 15.91 22.75 36.71
C GLY A 424 14.85 21.81 37.28
N ASN A 425 13.97 22.36 38.12
CA ASN A 425 12.89 21.59 38.73
C ASN A 425 11.88 21.15 37.65
N LEU A 426 11.75 19.84 37.43
CA LEU A 426 10.82 19.29 36.43
C LEU A 426 9.39 19.22 36.96
N MET A 427 9.24 18.96 38.25
CA MET A 427 7.97 19.03 38.99
C MET A 427 8.19 18.86 40.49
N GLY A 428 7.25 19.38 41.27
CA GLY A 428 7.30 19.22 42.71
C GLY A 428 6.05 19.64 43.45
N LEU A 429 6.03 19.29 44.74
CA LEU A 429 5.11 19.85 45.72
C LEU A 429 5.79 21.02 46.42
N ASN A 430 5.05 22.11 46.61
CA ASN A 430 5.56 23.25 47.35
C ASN A 430 4.40 23.90 48.11
N THR A 431 4.47 23.87 49.44
CA THR A 431 3.41 24.39 50.30
C THR A 431 3.23 25.90 50.13
N TRP A 432 4.29 26.66 49.83
CA TRP A 432 4.18 28.08 49.52
C TRP A 432 3.55 28.35 48.15
N SER A 433 3.66 27.40 47.21
CA SER A 433 2.99 27.43 45.90
C SER A 433 1.59 26.80 45.89
N GLY A 434 1.10 26.34 47.05
CA GLY A 434 -0.31 25.98 47.23
C GLY A 434 -0.66 24.49 47.15
N CYS A 435 0.31 23.58 47.02
CA CYS A 435 0.06 22.13 47.03
C CYS A 435 0.81 21.41 48.15
N GLY A 436 0.42 20.16 48.43
CA GLY A 436 1.02 19.34 49.49
C GLY A 436 0.55 19.64 50.92
N LYS A 437 -0.25 20.70 51.15
CA LYS A 437 -0.74 21.08 52.49
C LYS A 437 -1.79 20.11 53.07
N SER A 438 -2.75 19.71 52.25
CA SER A 438 -3.80 18.74 52.61
C SER A 438 -3.35 17.32 52.28
N PRO A 439 -3.99 16.27 52.84
CA PRO A 439 -3.73 14.90 52.42
C PRO A 439 -3.78 14.75 50.90
N PHE A 440 -2.77 14.06 50.34
CA PHE A 440 -2.65 13.85 48.91
C PHE A 440 -2.30 12.41 48.62
N ASP A 441 -2.80 11.90 47.50
CA ASP A 441 -2.50 10.57 46.97
C ASP A 441 -2.76 10.53 45.46
N GLY A 442 -1.71 10.57 44.65
CA GLY A 442 -1.88 10.67 43.20
C GLY A 442 -0.57 10.70 42.42
N GLN A 443 -0.67 10.78 41.10
CA GLN A 443 0.50 11.03 40.26
C GLN A 443 1.03 12.42 40.54
N LEU A 444 2.35 12.54 40.74
CA LEU A 444 2.99 13.81 41.03
C LEU A 444 2.72 14.81 39.90
N SER A 445 2.80 14.40 38.63
CA SER A 445 2.52 15.30 37.51
C SER A 445 1.12 15.92 37.52
N ALA A 446 0.14 15.28 38.17
CA ALA A 446 -1.24 15.77 38.28
C ALA A 446 -1.44 16.71 39.48
N ILE A 447 -0.67 16.56 40.55
CA ILE A 447 -0.83 17.34 41.80
C ILE A 447 0.29 18.36 42.03
N ALA A 448 1.36 18.31 41.24
CA ALA A 448 2.50 19.20 41.35
C ALA A 448 2.11 20.65 41.03
N CYS A 449 2.49 21.57 41.92
CA CYS A 449 2.29 23.01 41.76
C CYS A 449 3.61 23.76 41.47
N SER A 450 4.75 23.08 41.45
CA SER A 450 6.05 23.66 41.10
C SER A 450 6.72 22.90 39.95
N GLY A 451 7.77 23.49 39.36
CA GLY A 451 8.57 22.92 38.27
C GLY A 451 8.09 23.24 36.84
N ALA A 452 8.70 22.59 35.85
CA ALA A 452 8.52 22.81 34.42
C ALA A 452 7.08 22.61 33.91
N THR A 453 6.83 23.05 32.67
CA THR A 453 5.58 22.77 31.93
C THR A 453 5.95 22.31 30.51
N PRO A 454 5.52 21.11 30.05
CA PRO A 454 4.76 20.10 30.79
C PRO A 454 5.56 19.45 31.94
N LYS A 455 4.85 19.03 33.00
CA LYS A 455 5.45 18.46 34.21
C LYS A 455 6.21 17.17 33.91
N GLY A 456 7.40 17.04 34.49
CA GLY A 456 8.19 15.80 34.41
C GLY A 456 8.82 15.51 33.05
N VAL A 457 8.71 16.43 32.08
CA VAL A 457 9.26 16.24 30.73
C VAL A 457 10.55 17.03 30.57
N PHE A 458 11.58 16.39 30.00
CA PHE A 458 12.81 17.06 29.59
C PHE A 458 13.31 16.54 28.25
N THR A 459 14.10 17.36 27.56
CA THR A 459 14.84 16.96 26.35
C THR A 459 16.31 16.87 26.68
N ALA A 460 16.93 15.72 26.43
CA ALA A 460 18.37 15.58 26.62
C ALA A 460 19.14 16.36 25.55
N SER A 461 20.03 17.26 25.94
CA SER A 461 20.85 18.06 25.00
C SER A 461 22.06 17.29 24.46
N ALA A 462 22.49 16.23 25.16
CA ALA A 462 23.61 15.38 24.78
C ALA A 462 23.30 13.91 25.11
N THR A 463 23.98 12.98 24.43
CA THR A 463 23.93 11.54 24.71
C THR A 463 24.88 11.23 25.86
N GLY A 464 24.45 10.38 26.79
CA GLY A 464 25.28 9.88 27.89
C GLY A 464 24.54 9.83 29.22
N THR A 465 25.32 9.91 30.30
CA THR A 465 24.81 9.82 31.66
C THR A 465 24.16 11.12 32.11
N MET A 466 22.93 11.02 32.64
CA MET A 466 22.30 12.05 33.47
C MET A 466 21.92 11.46 34.82
N TYR A 467 21.55 12.30 35.77
CA TYR A 467 21.16 11.89 37.12
C TYR A 467 19.75 12.34 37.41
N VAL A 468 18.88 11.38 37.75
CA VAL A 468 17.58 11.67 38.35
C VAL A 468 17.82 11.95 39.82
N VAL A 469 17.28 13.07 40.32
CA VAL A 469 17.35 13.43 41.75
C VAL A 469 15.94 13.73 42.24
N ILE A 470 15.53 13.07 43.30
CA ILE A 470 14.28 13.32 44.02
C ILE A 470 14.64 13.76 45.42
N ARG A 471 14.25 14.97 45.82
CA ARG A 471 14.67 15.57 47.09
C ARG A 471 13.52 16.28 47.80
N SER A 472 13.62 16.40 49.12
CA SER A 472 12.63 17.08 49.96
C SER A 472 13.29 17.78 51.13
N GLY A 473 12.60 18.79 51.65
CA GLY A 473 13.01 19.55 52.81
C GLY A 473 11.89 20.43 53.35
N GLY A 474 11.96 20.79 54.63
CA GLY A 474 10.95 21.65 55.23
C GLY A 474 10.84 21.56 56.74
N ALA A 475 9.83 22.25 57.28
CA ALA A 475 9.55 22.24 58.71
C ALA A 475 8.90 20.92 59.17
N ASN A 476 7.98 20.35 58.39
CA ASN A 476 7.29 19.11 58.74
C ASN A 476 6.73 18.37 57.49
N LEU A 477 7.23 17.17 57.21
CA LEU A 477 6.81 16.31 56.09
C LEU A 477 5.51 15.53 56.36
N GLY A 478 4.80 15.83 57.46
CA GLY A 478 3.54 15.18 57.85
C GLY A 478 3.75 13.96 58.73
N ALA A 479 2.67 13.50 59.38
CA ALA A 479 2.72 12.41 60.36
C ALA A 479 3.21 11.08 59.74
N ASP A 480 2.83 10.82 58.49
CA ASP A 480 3.19 9.60 57.76
C ASP A 480 4.37 9.81 56.80
N GLY A 481 4.91 11.03 56.73
CA GLY A 481 5.85 11.44 55.70
C GLY A 481 5.24 11.47 54.29
N ILE A 482 6.13 11.47 53.29
CA ILE A 482 5.80 11.39 51.87
C ILE A 482 6.29 10.05 51.34
N THR A 483 5.35 9.18 50.94
CA THR A 483 5.64 7.92 50.25
C THR A 483 5.71 8.18 48.75
N ILE A 484 6.71 7.61 48.08
CA ILE A 484 6.95 7.71 46.63
C ILE A 484 7.01 6.29 46.08
N THR A 485 6.14 5.97 45.12
CA THR A 485 6.08 4.65 44.48
C THR A 485 5.92 4.77 42.97
N ASN A 486 6.11 3.66 42.26
CA ASN A 486 5.90 3.57 40.82
C ASN A 486 6.67 4.65 40.03
N ILE A 487 7.94 4.84 40.39
CA ILE A 487 8.81 5.80 39.70
C ILE A 487 9.11 5.26 38.31
N ASP A 488 8.70 6.01 37.30
CA ASP A 488 8.81 5.62 35.90
C ASP A 488 9.43 6.76 35.10
N LEU A 489 10.59 6.48 34.49
CA LEU A 489 11.27 7.38 33.56
C LEU A 489 11.44 6.67 32.24
N ARG A 490 10.81 7.16 31.18
CA ARG A 490 10.90 6.56 29.84
C ARG A 490 10.92 7.62 28.76
N ARG A 491 11.46 7.23 27.62
CA ARG A 491 11.42 8.02 26.39
C ARG A 491 9.97 8.18 25.93
N ILE A 492 9.65 9.34 25.38
CA ILE A 492 8.36 9.64 24.77
C ILE A 492 8.54 10.15 23.33
N PRO A 493 7.55 9.97 22.44
CA PRO A 493 7.57 10.51 21.07
C PRO A 493 7.71 12.04 20.98
#